data_AF-L8PIH3-F1
#
_entry.id   AF-L8PIH3-F1
#
_cell.length_a   1.000
_cell.length_b   1.000
_cell.length_c   1.000
_cell.angle_alpha   90.00
_cell.angle_beta   90.00
_cell.angle_gamma   90.00
#
_symmetry.space_group_name_H-M   'P 1'
#
loop_
_entity.id
_entity.type
_entity.pdbx_description
1 polymer ?
#
loop_
_entity_poly.entity_id
_entity_poly.type
_entity_poly.pdbx_seq_one_letter_code
_entity_poly.pdbx_strand_id
1 'polypeptide(L)'
;MAQARIGLPGVPLIKVSGLTATSSSQCGKAGTGSTTLTLKIAGAPVTVADDPNTEVPLVGGGRLIVNEQLPSTGADAGLKVNGIHLVLPADGGEVVLASADSAMHNCGD
;
A
#
# COMPACT_ATOMS: atom_id res chain seq x y z
N MET A 1 1.03 15.28 -7.48
CA MET A 1 1.47 14.00 -6.88
C MET A 1 1.70 14.19 -5.39
N ALA A 2 1.42 13.18 -4.59
CA ALA A 2 1.47 13.28 -3.13
C ALA A 2 2.87 12.99 -2.58
N GLN A 3 3.15 13.56 -1.40
CA GLN A 3 4.40 13.38 -0.67
C GLN A 3 4.13 13.33 0.83
N ALA A 4 4.81 12.43 1.53
CA ALA A 4 4.60 12.15 2.94
C ALA A 4 5.91 11.89 3.67
N ARG A 5 5.93 12.20 4.97
CA ARG A 5 7.05 11.92 5.88
C ARG A 5 6.51 11.32 7.15
N ILE A 6 7.00 10.14 7.53
CA ILE A 6 6.62 9.46 8.76
C ILE A 6 7.86 9.39 9.65
N GLY A 7 7.81 10.08 10.79
CA GLY A 7 8.81 10.00 11.85
C GLY A 7 8.14 9.53 13.13
N LEU A 8 8.34 8.26 13.49
CA LEU A 8 7.80 7.64 14.68
C LEU A 8 8.95 7.18 15.58
N PRO A 9 8.81 7.25 16.92
CA PRO A 9 9.83 6.73 17.83
C PRO A 9 10.14 5.26 17.55
N GLY A 10 11.43 4.90 17.50
CA GLY A 10 11.87 3.52 17.25
C GLY A 10 11.77 3.05 15.79
N VAL A 11 11.28 3.89 14.88
CA VAL A 11 11.17 3.60 13.44
C VAL A 11 12.05 4.57 12.65
N PRO A 12 12.81 4.10 11.64
CA PRO A 12 13.59 5.00 10.80
C PRO A 12 12.67 6.01 10.08
N LEU A 13 13.17 7.22 9.82
CA LEU A 13 12.43 8.23 9.07
C LEU A 13 12.10 7.71 7.67
N ILE A 14 10.81 7.60 7.36
CA ILE A 14 10.31 7.16 6.05
C ILE A 14 9.88 8.41 5.28
N LYS A 15 10.42 8.57 4.06
CA LYS A 15 10.03 9.63 3.13
C LYS A 15 9.50 9.01 1.85
N VAL A 16 8.36 9.52 1.41
CA VAL A 16 7.66 9.05 0.22
C VAL A 16 7.35 10.24 -0.66
N SER A 17 7.53 10.09 -1.96
CA SER A 17 7.22 11.12 -2.96
C SER A 17 6.68 10.47 -4.23
N GLY A 18 5.87 11.18 -5.00
CA GLY A 18 5.27 10.63 -6.21
C GLY A 18 4.22 9.54 -5.94
N LEU A 19 3.78 9.39 -4.69
CA LEU A 19 2.91 8.28 -4.29
C LEU A 19 1.56 8.37 -4.98
N THR A 20 1.21 7.31 -5.72
CA THR A 20 -0.07 7.11 -6.37
C THR A 20 -0.46 5.65 -6.22
N ALA A 21 -1.71 5.38 -5.85
CA ALA A 21 -2.30 4.03 -5.84
C ALA A 21 -3.50 4.03 -6.78
N THR A 22 -3.65 2.99 -7.58
CA THR A 22 -4.77 2.82 -8.51
C THR A 22 -5.40 1.46 -8.30
N SER A 23 -6.73 1.41 -8.32
CA SER A 23 -7.48 0.17 -8.31
C SER A 23 -8.53 0.20 -9.41
N SER A 24 -8.66 -0.91 -10.13
CA SER A 24 -9.67 -1.10 -11.16
C SER A 24 -10.26 -2.49 -11.03
N SER A 25 -11.59 -2.57 -11.08
CA SER A 25 -12.35 -3.81 -10.97
C SER A 25 -13.35 -3.92 -12.11
N GLN A 26 -13.66 -5.14 -12.51
CA GLN A 26 -14.67 -5.41 -13.53
C GLN A 26 -15.37 -6.72 -13.18
N CYS A 27 -16.70 -6.76 -13.30
CA CYS A 27 -17.47 -8.00 -13.12
C CYS A 27 -16.94 -9.12 -14.03
N GLY A 28 -16.81 -10.34 -13.49
CA GLY A 28 -16.32 -11.51 -14.21
C GLY A 28 -14.82 -11.50 -14.54
N LYS A 29 -14.03 -10.54 -14.01
CA LYS A 29 -12.57 -10.48 -14.19
C LYS A 29 -11.87 -10.23 -12.86
N ALA A 30 -10.61 -10.65 -12.78
CA ALA A 30 -9.74 -10.24 -11.69
C ALA A 30 -9.50 -8.73 -11.76
N GLY A 31 -9.53 -8.07 -10.60
CA GLY A 31 -9.17 -6.66 -10.48
C GLY A 31 -7.69 -6.44 -10.80
N THR A 32 -7.35 -5.21 -11.20
CA THR A 32 -5.99 -4.78 -11.47
C THR A 32 -5.63 -3.59 -10.58
N GLY A 33 -4.59 -3.75 -9.78
CA GLY A 33 -4.06 -2.71 -8.90
C GLY A 33 -2.64 -2.32 -9.28
N SER A 34 -2.26 -1.07 -9.01
CA SER A 34 -0.88 -0.62 -9.16
C SER A 34 -0.54 0.49 -8.19
N THR A 35 0.75 0.64 -7.89
CA THR A 35 1.29 1.73 -7.08
C THR A 35 2.54 2.30 -7.73
N THR A 36 2.68 3.61 -7.74
CA THR A 36 3.92 4.30 -8.16
C THR A 36 4.42 5.16 -7.00
N LEU A 37 5.71 5.09 -6.69
CA LEU A 37 6.32 5.89 -5.63
C LEU A 37 7.84 6.01 -5.78
N THR A 38 8.41 6.97 -5.06
CA THR A 38 9.83 6.99 -4.67
C THR A 38 9.91 6.85 -3.15
N LEU A 39 10.63 5.84 -2.67
CA LEU A 39 10.80 5.53 -1.25
C LEU A 39 12.22 5.82 -0.78
N LYS A 40 12.34 6.50 0.36
CA LYS A 40 13.60 6.63 1.11
C LYS A 40 13.38 6.28 2.57
N ILE A 41 14.27 5.45 3.12
CA ILE A 41 14.26 5.03 4.53
C ILE A 41 15.59 5.45 5.15
N ALA A 42 15.55 6.20 6.25
CA ALA A 42 16.74 6.79 6.88
C ALA A 42 17.62 7.62 5.90
N GLY A 43 17.02 8.13 4.82
CA GLY A 43 17.73 8.87 3.76
C GLY A 43 18.26 8.02 2.61
N ALA A 44 18.34 6.70 2.75
CA ALA A 44 18.75 5.79 1.69
C ALA A 44 17.58 5.49 0.74
N PRO A 45 17.77 5.52 -0.59
CA PRO A 45 16.75 5.10 -1.54
C PRO A 45 16.50 3.60 -1.41
N VAL A 46 15.22 3.21 -1.46
CA VAL A 46 14.80 1.82 -1.46
C VAL A 46 14.10 1.55 -2.79
N THR A 47 14.65 0.60 -3.54
CA THR A 47 13.99 0.09 -4.74
C THR A 47 12.90 -0.86 -4.30
N VAL A 48 11.69 -0.59 -4.75
CA VAL A 48 10.53 -1.47 -4.54
C VAL A 48 10.17 -2.06 -5.89
N ALA A 49 9.94 -3.37 -5.93
CA ALA A 49 9.44 -4.01 -7.12
C ALA A 49 8.01 -3.53 -7.40
N ASP A 50 7.59 -3.56 -8.66
CA ASP A 50 6.21 -3.24 -9.05
C ASP A 50 5.23 -4.39 -8.72
N ASP A 51 5.73 -5.50 -8.16
CA ASP A 51 4.95 -6.65 -7.75
C ASP A 51 3.95 -6.30 -6.62
N PRO A 52 2.75 -6.90 -6.61
CA PRO A 52 1.78 -6.71 -5.56
C PRO A 52 2.28 -7.27 -4.22
N ASN A 53 1.89 -6.62 -3.11
CA ASN A 53 2.19 -7.03 -1.73
C ASN A 53 3.70 -7.13 -1.43
N THR A 54 4.50 -6.20 -1.95
CA THR A 54 5.95 -6.21 -1.72
C THR A 54 6.28 -5.78 -0.29
N GLU A 55 6.86 -6.67 0.50
CA GLU A 55 7.29 -6.35 1.87
C GLU A 55 8.71 -5.80 1.93
N VAL A 56 8.89 -4.72 2.70
CA VAL A 56 10.17 -4.11 3.03
C VAL A 56 10.32 -4.08 4.55
N PRO A 57 11.22 -4.89 5.13
CA PRO A 57 11.43 -4.90 6.58
C PRO A 57 12.11 -3.61 7.06
N LEU A 58 11.74 -3.15 8.25
CA LEU A 58 12.33 -1.99 8.90
C LEU A 58 13.22 -2.40 10.06
N VAL A 59 14.35 -1.70 10.19
CA VAL A 59 15.17 -1.77 11.40
C VAL A 59 14.33 -1.32 12.59
N GLY A 60 14.29 -2.12 13.65
CA GLY A 60 13.48 -1.85 14.84
C GLY A 60 12.18 -2.66 14.95
N GLY A 61 11.88 -3.54 13.98
CA GLY A 61 10.83 -4.56 14.12
C GLY A 61 9.48 -4.28 13.46
N GLY A 62 9.40 -3.27 12.60
CA GLY A 62 8.22 -3.01 11.75
C GLY A 62 8.42 -3.49 10.31
N ARG A 63 7.39 -3.34 9.48
CA ARG A 63 7.48 -3.58 8.03
C ARG A 63 6.62 -2.61 7.23
N LEU A 64 7.04 -2.34 6.00
CA LEU A 64 6.24 -1.66 4.99
C LEU A 64 5.75 -2.71 4.01
N ILE A 65 4.46 -2.69 3.68
CA ILE A 65 3.88 -3.45 2.58
C ILE A 65 3.55 -2.43 1.49
N VAL A 66 4.17 -2.59 0.32
CA VAL A 66 4.01 -1.68 -0.82
C VAL A 66 3.16 -2.35 -1.88
N ASN A 67 2.29 -1.56 -2.52
CA ASN A 67 1.33 -2.08 -3.49
C ASN A 67 0.50 -3.23 -2.90
N GLU A 68 0.03 -3.08 -1.66
CA GLU A 68 -0.76 -4.10 -0.98
C GLU A 68 -2.13 -4.19 -1.65
N GLN A 69 -2.47 -5.38 -2.15
CA GLN A 69 -3.70 -5.64 -2.89
C GLN A 69 -4.57 -6.62 -2.11
N LEU A 70 -5.72 -6.13 -1.66
CA LEU A 70 -6.69 -6.85 -0.86
C LEU A 70 -8.02 -6.92 -1.60
N PRO A 71 -8.83 -7.98 -1.45
CA PRO A 71 -10.19 -7.97 -1.96
C PRO A 71 -11.00 -6.84 -1.31
N SER A 72 -11.80 -6.11 -2.10
CA SER A 72 -12.71 -5.11 -1.53
C SER A 72 -13.85 -5.82 -0.80
N THR A 73 -14.10 -5.44 0.45
CA THR A 73 -15.02 -6.15 1.33
C THR A 73 -16.48 -5.89 0.94
N GLY A 74 -17.27 -6.94 0.75
CA GLY A 74 -18.69 -6.83 0.41
C GLY A 74 -18.99 -6.53 -1.06
N ALA A 75 -17.96 -6.53 -1.92
CA ALA A 75 -18.10 -6.44 -3.37
C ALA A 75 -18.15 -7.83 -4.01
N ASP A 76 -18.90 -7.98 -5.11
CA ASP A 76 -18.92 -9.22 -5.90
C ASP A 76 -17.60 -9.37 -6.67
N ALA A 77 -17.10 -8.25 -7.19
CA ALA A 77 -15.76 -8.12 -7.74
C ALA A 77 -15.18 -6.79 -7.25
N GLY A 78 -14.04 -6.83 -6.56
CA GLY A 78 -13.47 -5.61 -6.03
C GLY A 78 -12.05 -5.78 -5.54
N LEU A 79 -11.30 -4.70 -5.62
CA LEU A 79 -9.90 -4.63 -5.26
C LEU A 79 -9.65 -3.33 -4.49
N LYS A 80 -8.99 -3.48 -3.36
CA LYS A 80 -8.43 -2.39 -2.57
C LYS A 80 -6.91 -2.42 -2.71
N VAL A 81 -6.33 -1.27 -3.02
CA VAL A 81 -4.89 -1.08 -3.14
C VAL A 81 -4.45 -0.06 -2.11
N ASN A 82 -3.61 -0.48 -1.17
CA ASN A 82 -2.87 0.42 -0.29
C ASN A 82 -1.48 0.64 -0.89
N GLY A 83 -1.15 1.89 -1.20
CA GLY A 83 0.12 2.24 -1.81
C GLY A 83 1.29 1.92 -0.88
N ILE A 84 1.18 2.37 0.37
CA ILE A 84 2.05 1.92 1.48
C ILE A 84 1.17 1.59 2.67
N HIS A 85 1.39 0.41 3.24
CA HIS A 85 0.87 0.00 4.54
C HIS A 85 2.05 -0.23 5.49
N LEU A 86 2.25 0.67 6.45
CA LEU A 86 3.24 0.56 7.51
C LEU A 86 2.63 -0.17 8.71
N VAL A 87 3.22 -1.30 9.09
CA VAL A 87 2.88 -2.02 10.31
C VAL A 87 3.99 -1.79 11.34
N LEU A 88 3.62 -1.22 12.48
CA LEU A 88 4.56 -0.90 13.56
C LEU A 88 4.86 -2.14 14.42
N PRO A 89 6.06 -2.23 15.02
CA PRO A 89 6.39 -3.28 15.97
C PRO A 89 5.46 -3.26 17.19
N ALA A 90 5.39 -4.39 17.89
CA ALA A 90 4.80 -4.54 19.23
C ALA A 90 3.37 -3.97 19.34
N ASP A 91 2.52 -4.26 18.36
CA ASP A 91 1.13 -3.80 18.27
C ASP A 91 0.99 -2.27 18.30
N GLY A 92 2.02 -1.53 17.88
CA GLY A 92 2.05 -0.07 17.84
C GLY A 92 1.07 0.57 16.85
N GLY A 93 0.31 -0.23 16.12
CA GLY A 93 -0.69 0.19 15.14
C GLY A 93 -0.18 0.20 13.70
N GLU A 94 -1.02 0.73 12.82
CA GLU A 94 -0.82 0.69 11.37
C GLU A 94 -1.04 2.08 10.75
N VAL A 95 -0.29 2.39 9.69
CA VAL A 95 -0.44 3.63 8.92
C VAL A 95 -0.56 3.28 7.44
N VAL A 96 -1.66 3.69 6.81
CA VAL A 96 -1.85 3.55 5.37
C VAL A 96 -1.66 4.90 4.68
N LEU A 97 -0.76 4.95 3.70
CA LEU A 97 -0.58 6.09 2.80
C LEU A 97 -1.07 5.72 1.41
N ALA A 98 -1.99 6.54 0.89
CA ALA A 98 -2.71 6.34 -0.36
C ALA A 98 -3.49 5.02 -0.40
N SER A 99 -4.81 5.11 -0.46
CA SER A 99 -5.71 3.97 -0.61
C SER A 99 -6.60 4.23 -1.82
N ALA A 100 -6.70 3.24 -2.71
CA ALA A 100 -7.64 3.23 -3.80
C ALA A 100 -8.52 1.98 -3.67
N ASP A 101 -9.83 2.17 -3.63
CA ASP A 101 -10.79 1.07 -3.56
C ASP A 101 -11.69 1.14 -4.79
N SER A 102 -11.80 0.01 -5.49
CA SER A 102 -12.78 -0.16 -6.56
C SER A 102 -13.62 -1.37 -6.21
N ALA A 103 -14.92 -1.15 -6.08
CA ALA A 103 -15.90 -2.17 -5.73
C ALA A 103 -17.00 -2.21 -6.80
N MET A 104 -17.29 -3.40 -7.30
CA MET A 104 -18.43 -3.69 -8.16
C MET A 104 -19.42 -4.55 -7.39
N HIS A 105 -20.67 -4.13 -7.42
CA HIS A 105 -21.79 -4.80 -6.77
C HIS A 105 -22.86 -5.12 -7.81
N ASN A 106 -23.68 -6.12 -7.50
CA ASN A 106 -24.73 -6.61 -8.39
C ASN A 106 -24.17 -7.04 -9.75
N CYS A 107 -23.05 -7.78 -9.74
CA CYS A 107 -22.40 -8.21 -10.97
C CYS A 107 -23.25 -9.18 -11.79
N GLY A 108 -24.25 -9.82 -11.18
CA GLY A 108 -25.08 -10.84 -11.83
C GLY A 108 -24.27 -12.10 -12.16
N ASP A 109 -24.91 -13.26 -12.01
CA ASP A 109 -24.35 -14.51 -12.55
C ASP A 109 -24.42 -14.53 -14.09
#